data_AF-A0A9W6B2F7-F1
#
_entry.id   AF-A0A9W6B2F7-F1
#
_cell.length_a   1.000
_cell.length_b   1.000
_cell.length_c   1.000
_cell.angle_alpha   90.00
_cell.angle_beta   90.00
_cell.angle_gamma   90.00
#
_symmetry.space_group_name_H-M   'P 1'
#
loop_
_entity.id
_entity.type
_entity.pdbx_description
1 polymer ?
#
loop_
_entity_poly.entity_id
_entity_poly.type
_entity_poly.pdbx_seq_one_letter_code
_entity_poly.pdbx_strand_id
1 'polypeptide(L)'
;MQQKVFNIGIVILGVICFVFWYLLLGSTDPYSDILFYVSYILLAIAVVGVAIFSLINIFSSGEKIKRTLIGLGALAVVVILGFVFASSGNINVQDLSDQGITVSESTSKTVGAGLVMFYILTAVAILSMVFAGVKKLIK
;
A
#
# COMPACT_ATOMS: atom_id res chain seq x y z
N MET A 1 -25.52 20.08 -9.61
CA MET A 1 -25.48 19.59 -11.01
C MET A 1 -24.06 19.27 -11.49
N GLN A 2 -23.05 20.10 -11.19
CA GLN A 2 -21.62 19.92 -11.54
C GLN A 2 -21.01 18.54 -11.14
N GLN A 3 -21.33 18.02 -9.94
CA GLN A 3 -20.80 16.74 -9.44
C GLN A 3 -21.20 15.49 -10.27
N LYS A 4 -22.41 15.48 -10.85
CA LYS A 4 -22.88 14.33 -11.65
C LYS A 4 -22.20 14.28 -13.02
N VAL A 5 -21.90 15.43 -13.61
CA VAL A 5 -21.18 15.55 -14.89
C VAL A 5 -19.70 15.21 -14.72
N PHE A 6 -19.09 15.58 -13.59
CA PHE A 6 -17.71 15.18 -13.28
C PHE A 6 -17.57 13.66 -13.08
N ASN A 7 -18.51 13.02 -12.36
CA ASN A 7 -18.50 11.57 -12.19
C ASN A 7 -18.72 10.81 -13.50
N ILE A 8 -19.61 11.28 -14.39
CA ILE A 8 -19.81 10.63 -15.70
C ILE A 8 -18.56 10.79 -16.58
N GLY A 9 -17.86 11.92 -16.49
CA GLY A 9 -16.62 12.16 -17.22
C GLY A 9 -15.50 11.20 -16.81
N ILE A 10 -15.35 10.91 -15.52
CA ILE A 10 -14.38 9.93 -15.01
C ILE A 10 -14.71 8.51 -15.50
N VAL A 11 -15.99 8.14 -15.51
CA VAL A 11 -16.41 6.82 -16.01
C VAL A 11 -16.13 6.68 -17.51
N ILE A 12 -16.42 7.70 -18.31
CA ILE A 12 -16.14 7.70 -19.76
C ILE A 12 -14.63 7.60 -20.02
N LEU A 13 -13.82 8.37 -19.29
CA LEU A 13 -12.36 8.32 -19.40
C LEU A 13 -11.82 6.93 -19.02
N GLY A 14 -12.34 6.34 -17.94
CA GLY A 14 -11.98 4.98 -17.53
C GLY A 14 -12.32 3.92 -18.57
N VAL A 15 -13.49 4.02 -19.22
CA VAL A 15 -13.90 3.12 -20.31
C VAL A 15 -12.98 3.29 -21.53
N ILE A 16 -12.63 4.51 -21.90
CA ILE A 16 -11.69 4.79 -23.01
C ILE A 16 -10.31 4.19 -22.72
N CYS A 17 -9.78 4.35 -21.51
CA CYS A 17 -8.52 3.74 -21.10
C CYS A 17 -8.58 2.21 -21.13
N PHE A 18 -9.70 1.61 -20.71
CA PHE A 18 -9.88 0.16 -20.71
C PHE A 18 -9.96 -0.42 -22.13
N VAL A 19 -10.68 0.26 -23.04
CA VAL A 19 -10.76 -0.13 -24.45
C VAL A 19 -9.40 0.01 -25.14
N PHE A 20 -8.67 1.10 -24.88
CA PHE A 20 -7.31 1.30 -25.40
C PHE A 20 -6.35 0.23 -24.88
N TRP A 21 -6.44 -0.15 -23.60
CA TRP A 21 -5.66 -1.24 -23.02
C TRP A 21 -5.99 -2.59 -23.65
N TYR A 22 -7.27 -2.87 -23.91
CA TYR A 22 -7.70 -4.11 -24.56
C TYR A 22 -7.22 -4.20 -26.02
N LEU A 23 -7.25 -3.09 -26.76
CA LEU A 23 -6.71 -3.00 -28.13
C LEU A 23 -5.20 -3.23 -28.16
N LEU A 24 -4.47 -2.78 -27.13
CA LEU A 24 -3.04 -3.01 -26.96
C LEU A 24 -2.69 -4.49 -26.69
N LEU A 25 -3.59 -5.26 -26.09
CA LEU A 25 -3.34 -6.68 -25.74
C LEU A 25 -3.36 -7.61 -26.96
N GLY A 26 -4.02 -7.22 -28.06
CA GLY A 26 -4.26 -8.07 -29.23
C GLY A 26 -3.31 -7.88 -30.42
N SER A 27 -2.50 -6.81 -30.42
CA SER A 27 -1.52 -6.52 -31.49
C SER A 27 -0.16 -7.12 -31.12
N THR A 28 0.23 -8.20 -31.81
CA THR A 28 1.58 -8.80 -31.75
C THR A 28 2.33 -8.47 -33.03
N ASP A 29 2.49 -7.17 -33.28
CA ASP A 29 3.27 -6.64 -34.40
C ASP A 29 4.72 -6.35 -33.93
N PRO A 30 5.73 -6.36 -34.82
CA PRO A 30 7.15 -6.08 -34.50
C PRO A 30 7.43 -4.67 -33.94
N TYR A 31 6.40 -3.86 -33.69
CA TYR A 31 6.47 -2.58 -32.99
C TYR A 31 6.31 -2.74 -31.46
N SER A 32 6.17 -3.96 -30.93
CA SER A 32 6.08 -4.24 -29.49
C SER A 32 7.22 -3.59 -28.69
N ASP A 33 8.42 -3.52 -29.26
CA ASP A 33 9.60 -2.98 -28.58
C ASP A 33 9.49 -1.46 -28.36
N ILE A 34 8.88 -0.73 -29.31
CA ILE A 34 8.61 0.71 -29.16
C ILE A 34 7.57 0.94 -28.05
N LEU A 35 6.60 0.03 -27.91
CA LEU A 35 5.53 0.12 -26.91
C LEU A 35 6.05 -0.13 -25.49
N PHE A 36 6.98 -1.07 -25.31
CA PHE A 36 7.67 -1.25 -24.03
C PHE A 36 8.49 0.00 -23.66
N TYR A 37 9.20 0.58 -24.62
CA TYR A 37 10.00 1.80 -24.40
C TYR A 37 9.11 3.00 -23.98
N VAL A 38 7.99 3.19 -24.67
CA VAL A 38 7.00 4.23 -24.31
C VAL A 38 6.39 3.96 -22.92
N SER A 39 6.09 2.72 -22.58
CA SER A 39 5.56 2.36 -21.26
C SER A 39 6.56 2.65 -20.13
N TYR A 40 7.85 2.35 -20.33
CA TYR A 40 8.90 2.71 -19.37
C TYR A 40 9.06 4.22 -19.20
N ILE A 41 8.99 4.99 -20.29
CA ILE A 41 9.02 6.45 -20.24
C ILE A 41 7.81 7.00 -19.48
N LEU A 42 6.62 6.48 -19.76
CA LEU A 42 5.39 6.91 -19.09
C LEU A 42 5.42 6.56 -17.60
N LEU A 43 5.91 5.36 -17.25
CA LEU A 43 6.15 4.95 -15.87
C LEU A 43 7.13 5.90 -15.18
N ALA A 44 8.25 6.25 -15.82
CA ALA A 44 9.24 7.15 -15.27
C ALA A 44 8.63 8.54 -15.00
N ILE A 45 7.87 9.09 -15.94
CA ILE A 45 7.16 10.37 -15.77
C ILE A 45 6.13 10.28 -14.64
N ALA A 46 5.38 9.18 -14.56
CA ALA A 46 4.39 8.97 -13.50
C ALA A 46 5.04 8.89 -12.12
N VAL A 47 6.12 8.12 -11.98
CA VAL A 47 6.89 8.00 -10.73
C VAL A 47 7.46 9.35 -10.31
N VAL A 48 8.10 10.08 -11.24
CA VAL A 48 8.66 11.40 -10.97
C VAL A 48 7.55 12.40 -10.63
N GLY A 49 6.46 12.41 -11.39
CA GLY A 49 5.32 13.29 -11.18
C GLY A 49 4.66 13.05 -9.83
N VAL A 50 4.41 11.79 -9.46
CA VAL A 50 3.88 11.42 -8.14
C VAL A 50 4.86 11.78 -7.03
N ALA A 51 6.17 11.54 -7.21
CA ALA A 51 7.17 11.89 -6.20
C ALA A 51 7.20 13.40 -5.94
N ILE A 52 7.29 14.22 -7.00
CA ILE A 52 7.30 15.69 -6.90
C ILE A 52 5.98 16.20 -6.34
N PHE A 53 4.85 15.71 -6.85
CA PHE A 53 3.52 16.11 -6.39
C PHE A 53 3.28 15.73 -4.94
N SER A 54 3.69 14.53 -4.53
CA SER A 54 3.59 14.07 -3.14
C SER A 54 4.40 14.98 -2.21
N LEU A 55 5.63 15.31 -2.60
CA LEU A 55 6.51 16.17 -1.82
C LEU A 55 5.91 17.58 -1.68
N ILE A 56 5.54 18.21 -2.79
CA ILE A 56 4.91 19.54 -2.79
C ILE A 56 3.59 19.51 -1.99
N ASN A 57 2.77 18.47 -2.15
CA ASN A 57 1.49 18.36 -1.46
C ASN A 57 1.65 18.20 0.06
N ILE A 58 2.70 17.52 0.52
CA ILE A 58 3.04 17.44 1.95
C ILE A 58 3.51 18.82 2.44
N PHE A 59 4.44 19.49 1.75
CA PHE A 59 4.99 20.78 2.17
C PHE A 59 4.06 21.99 1.97
N SER A 60 3.03 21.86 1.13
CA SER A 60 2.11 22.96 0.79
C SER A 60 1.19 23.37 1.94
N SER A 61 1.03 22.56 2.98
CA SER A 61 0.22 22.95 4.14
C SER A 61 0.72 22.29 5.43
N GLY A 62 1.01 23.09 6.46
CA GLY A 62 1.45 22.58 7.76
C GLY A 62 0.46 21.59 8.40
N GLU A 63 -0.84 21.68 8.08
CA GLU A 63 -1.85 20.70 8.52
C GLU A 63 -1.66 19.32 7.86
N LYS A 64 -1.31 19.27 6.57
CA LYS A 64 -1.08 18.01 5.84
C LYS A 64 0.13 17.28 6.39
N ILE A 65 1.21 18.02 6.69
CA ILE A 65 2.41 17.47 7.35
C ILE A 65 2.03 16.82 8.68
N LYS A 66 1.27 17.51 9.53
CA LYS A 66 0.84 16.95 10.83
C LYS A 66 0.03 15.67 10.67
N ARG A 67 -0.90 15.61 9.71
CA ARG A 67 -1.70 14.40 9.43
C ARG A 67 -0.82 13.25 8.94
N THR A 68 0.10 13.51 8.02
CA THR A 68 1.06 12.51 7.54
C THR A 68 1.97 12.03 8.66
N LEU A 69 2.45 12.93 9.52
CA LEU A 69 3.32 12.61 10.65
C LEU A 69 2.60 11.78 11.72
N ILE A 70 1.31 12.06 11.99
CA ILE A 70 0.46 11.23 12.86
C ILE A 70 0.29 9.83 12.26
N GLY A 71 0.03 9.72 10.96
CA GLY A 71 -0.06 8.43 10.27
C GLY A 71 1.25 7.65 10.34
N LEU A 72 2.38 8.30 10.11
CA LEU A 72 3.70 7.69 10.17
C LEU A 72 4.09 7.30 11.60
N GLY A 73 3.77 8.13 12.59
CA GLY A 73 3.96 7.84 14.02
C GLY A 73 3.12 6.65 14.49
N ALA A 74 1.85 6.58 14.07
CA ALA A 74 0.99 5.43 14.35
C ALA A 74 1.57 4.14 13.74
N LEU A 75 2.07 4.19 12.51
CA LEU A 75 2.74 3.05 11.88
C LEU A 75 4.00 2.64 12.65
N ALA A 76 4.83 3.60 13.06
CA ALA A 76 6.03 3.33 13.86
C ALA A 76 5.70 2.67 15.21
N VAL A 77 4.64 3.09 15.89
CA VAL A 77 4.16 2.44 17.13
C VAL A 77 3.80 0.98 16.86
N VAL A 78 3.08 0.68 15.78
CA VAL A 78 2.72 -0.71 15.45
C VAL A 78 3.97 -1.53 15.10
N VAL A 79 4.96 -0.93 14.45
CA VAL A 79 6.25 -1.58 14.18
C VAL A 79 6.98 -1.93 15.48
N ILE A 80 7.05 -1.00 16.42
CA ILE A 80 7.66 -1.24 17.73
C ILE A 80 6.90 -2.33 18.48
N LEU A 81 5.57 -2.28 18.49
CA LEU A 81 4.76 -3.33 19.12
C LEU A 81 4.99 -4.69 18.45
N GLY A 82 5.00 -4.78 17.12
CA GLY A 82 5.27 -6.02 16.42
C GLY A 82 6.64 -6.60 16.76
N PHE A 83 7.68 -5.76 16.84
CA PHE A 83 9.03 -6.22 17.19
C PHE A 83 9.17 -6.57 18.68
N VAL A 84 8.50 -5.84 19.58
CA VAL A 84 8.47 -6.15 21.02
C VAL A 84 7.72 -7.45 21.27
N PHE A 85 6.52 -7.63 20.71
CA PHE A 85 5.73 -8.85 20.86
C PHE A 85 6.38 -10.05 20.16
N ALA A 86 7.06 -9.87 19.04
CA ALA A 86 7.85 -10.94 18.42
C ALA A 86 9.18 -11.20 19.14
N SER A 87 9.65 -10.27 19.98
CA SER A 87 10.83 -10.48 20.82
C SER A 87 10.50 -11.01 22.21
N SER A 88 9.26 -10.87 22.70
CA SER A 88 8.76 -11.40 23.97
C SER A 88 7.96 -12.69 23.80
N GLY A 89 7.45 -12.96 22.59
CA GLY A 89 7.08 -14.30 22.16
C GLY A 89 8.35 -15.12 22.02
N ASN A 90 8.52 -16.10 22.91
CA ASN A 90 9.49 -17.18 22.78
C ASN A 90 9.23 -17.94 21.48
N ILE A 91 9.60 -17.39 20.33
CA ILE A 91 9.78 -18.18 19.12
C ILE A 91 11.14 -18.84 19.32
N ASN A 92 11.08 -19.92 20.09
CA ASN A 92 12.23 -20.71 20.47
C ASN A 92 12.81 -21.24 19.16
N VAL A 93 13.96 -20.72 18.77
CA VAL A 93 14.80 -21.21 17.66
C VAL A 93 15.10 -22.72 17.80
N GLN A 94 14.88 -23.27 19.00
CA GLN A 94 14.90 -24.69 19.31
C GLN A 94 13.75 -25.48 18.65
N ASP A 95 12.51 -24.98 18.65
CA ASP A 95 11.35 -25.68 18.05
C ASP A 95 11.44 -25.76 16.51
N LEU A 96 12.09 -24.77 15.88
CA LEU A 96 12.33 -24.75 14.43
C LEU A 96 13.53 -25.64 14.03
N SER A 97 14.49 -25.82 14.94
CA SER A 97 15.63 -26.71 14.75
C SER A 97 15.24 -28.18 14.84
N ASP A 98 14.25 -28.53 15.68
CA ASP A 98 13.70 -29.89 15.79
C ASP A 98 12.87 -30.31 14.55
N GLN A 99 12.44 -29.34 13.72
CA GLN A 99 11.78 -29.61 12.44
C GLN A 99 12.74 -29.63 11.23
N GLY A 100 14.05 -29.57 11.47
CA GLY A 100 15.07 -29.72 10.42
C GLY A 100 15.22 -28.52 9.49
N ILE A 101 14.69 -27.35 9.85
CA ILE A 101 14.80 -26.13 9.04
C ILE A 101 15.86 -25.21 9.67
N THR A 102 17.07 -25.22 9.13
CA THR A 102 18.13 -24.26 9.46
C THR A 102 17.79 -22.88 8.90
N VAL A 103 16.89 -22.17 9.57
CA VAL A 103 16.63 -20.75 9.32
C VAL A 103 17.51 -19.95 10.27
N SER A 104 18.34 -19.05 9.74
CA SER A 104 19.07 -18.07 10.55
C SER A 104 18.09 -17.33 11.47
N GLU A 105 18.40 -17.28 12.77
CA GLU A 105 17.52 -16.75 13.82
C GLU A 105 16.98 -15.34 13.50
N SER A 106 17.76 -14.53 12.77
CA SER A 106 17.38 -13.18 12.38
C SER A 106 16.27 -13.13 11.32
N THR A 107 16.25 -14.07 10.37
CA THR A 107 15.23 -14.13 9.33
C THR A 107 13.90 -14.61 9.90
N SER A 108 13.93 -15.65 10.74
CA SER A 108 12.73 -16.14 11.42
C SER A 108 12.12 -15.07 12.34
N LYS A 109 12.96 -14.34 13.10
CA LYS A 109 12.49 -13.25 13.96
C LYS A 109 11.88 -12.09 13.16
N THR A 110 12.46 -11.73 12.02
CA THR A 110 11.93 -10.64 11.17
C THR A 110 10.61 -11.03 10.53
N VAL A 111 10.47 -12.27 10.07
CA VAL A 111 9.22 -12.80 9.52
C VAL A 111 8.14 -12.92 10.60
N GLY A 112 8.48 -13.43 11.79
CA GLY A 112 7.57 -13.49 12.94
C GLY A 112 7.13 -12.10 13.40
N ALA A 113 8.04 -11.13 13.46
CA ALA A 113 7.73 -9.73 13.73
C ALA A 113 6.79 -9.15 12.69
N GLY A 114 7.03 -9.40 11.40
CA GLY A 114 6.14 -8.98 10.32
C GLY A 114 4.73 -9.57 10.44
N LEU A 115 4.63 -10.86 10.76
CA LEU A 115 3.35 -11.54 10.96
C LEU A 115 2.56 -10.93 12.14
N VAL A 116 3.21 -10.73 13.29
CA VAL A 116 2.58 -10.13 14.47
C VAL A 116 2.15 -8.69 14.17
N MET A 117 2.98 -7.91 13.47
CA MET A 117 2.63 -6.57 12.98
C MET A 117 1.37 -6.60 12.12
N PHE A 118 1.28 -7.54 11.18
CA PHE A 118 0.16 -7.70 10.27
C PHE A 118 -1.13 -8.06 11.01
N TYR A 119 -1.07 -8.94 12.01
CA TYR A 119 -2.22 -9.29 12.84
C TYR A 119 -2.73 -8.10 13.65
N ILE A 120 -1.82 -7.31 14.26
CA ILE A 120 -2.18 -6.10 15.01
C ILE A 120 -2.85 -5.08 14.07
N LEU A 121 -2.24 -4.81 12.91
CA LEU A 121 -2.80 -3.89 11.91
C LEU A 121 -4.17 -4.33 11.42
N THR A 122 -4.33 -5.62 11.16
CA THR A 122 -5.60 -6.20 10.68
C THR A 122 -6.70 -6.05 11.74
N ALA A 123 -6.40 -6.36 13.00
CA ALA A 123 -7.35 -6.18 14.10
C ALA A 123 -7.78 -4.71 14.24
N VAL A 124 -6.81 -3.78 14.26
CA VAL A 124 -7.06 -2.34 14.35
C VAL A 124 -7.87 -1.82 13.15
N ALA A 125 -7.58 -2.33 11.94
CA ALA A 125 -8.31 -1.96 10.73
C ALA A 125 -9.77 -2.41 10.79
N ILE A 126 -10.03 -3.66 11.22
CA ILE A 126 -11.40 -4.19 11.39
C ILE A 126 -12.16 -3.35 12.42
N LEU A 127 -11.58 -3.11 13.60
CA LEU A 127 -12.18 -2.29 14.66
C LEU A 127 -12.50 -0.87 14.16
N SER A 128 -11.55 -0.25 13.44
CA SER A 128 -11.72 1.09 12.88
C SER A 128 -12.82 1.13 11.83
N MET A 129 -12.91 0.11 10.98
CA MET A 129 -13.93 0.01 9.93
C MET A 129 -15.32 -0.20 10.52
N VAL A 130 -15.45 -1.06 11.54
CA VAL A 130 -16.71 -1.29 12.26
C VAL A 130 -17.14 -0.01 12.99
N PHE A 131 -16.24 0.65 13.72
CA PHE A 131 -16.55 1.89 14.41
C PHE A 131 -16.95 3.02 13.44
N ALA A 132 -16.23 3.18 12.34
CA ALA A 132 -16.56 4.14 11.30
C ALA A 132 -17.91 3.81 10.64
N GLY A 133 -18.19 2.53 10.40
CA GLY A 133 -19.46 2.05 9.86
C GLY A 133 -20.63 2.35 10.79
N VAL A 134 -20.54 1.95 12.06
CA VAL A 134 -21.57 2.17 13.07
C VAL A 134 -21.82 3.66 13.29
N LYS A 135 -20.77 4.48 13.42
CA LYS A 135 -20.90 5.93 13.59
C LYS A 135 -21.60 6.60 12.40
N LYS A 136 -21.41 6.07 11.19
CA LYS A 136 -22.05 6.55 9.97
C LYS A 136 -23.51 6.12 9.83
N LEU A 137 -23.93 5.06 10.52
CA LEU A 137 -25.32 4.61 10.57
C LEU A 137 -26.13 5.32 11.67
N ILE A 138 -25.45 5.74 12.74
CA ILE A 138 -26.07 6.44 13.87
C ILE A 138 -26.20 7.95 13.61
N LYS A 139 -25.40 8.52 12.70
CA LYS A 139 -25.48 9.92 12.27
C LYS A 139 -26.24 10.06 10.96
#